data_AF-A0A1U9ZXU9-F1
#
_entry.id   AF-A0A1U9ZXU9-F1
#
_cell.length_a   1.000
_cell.length_b   1.000
_cell.length_c   1.000
_cell.angle_alpha   90.00
_cell.angle_beta   90.00
_cell.angle_gamma   90.00
#
_symmetry.space_group_name_H-M   'P 1'
#
loop_
_entity.id
_entity.type
_entity.pdbx_description
1 polymer ?
#
loop_
_entity_poly.entity_id
_entity_poly.type
_entity_poly.pdbx_seq_one_letter_code
_entity_poly.pdbx_strand_id
1 'polypeptide(L)'
;MPPQIAALPQDRGFPVPWVADWSGNTETIALDPQDGRILACDCVPGRGRAMLGVNCAVRQRQGMRERLCGTCGTPITGHLTMIGTPDMPYSLEPALHIDCALFSLLACPRLTRGSERVGVVVMDGYTLLEDRILGVNHDRSLIRTILPPALGFVSGGVLDFLVAVIPGTAQRFHATEWLDANRHAATTPSPASTEGHA
;
A
#
# COMPACT_ATOMS: atom_id res chain seq x y z
N MET A 1 -6.81 4.83 18.00
CA MET A 1 -6.86 4.92 16.53
C MET A 1 -6.32 6.29 16.14
N PRO A 2 -5.34 6.38 15.22
CA PRO A 2 -4.79 7.66 14.76
C PRO A 2 -5.87 8.58 14.13
N PRO A 3 -5.85 9.90 14.34
CA PRO A 3 -6.87 10.83 13.83
C PRO A 3 -7.08 10.73 12.31
N GLN A 4 -5.99 10.62 11.55
CA GLN A 4 -6.02 10.47 10.09
C GLN A 4 -6.71 9.17 9.63
N ILE A 5 -6.69 8.12 10.45
CA ILE A 5 -7.43 6.87 10.17
C ILE A 5 -8.90 7.04 10.54
N ALA A 6 -9.20 7.75 11.63
CA ALA A 6 -10.57 7.99 12.07
C ALA A 6 -11.40 8.81 11.04
N ALA A 7 -10.73 9.67 10.27
CA ALA A 7 -11.33 10.49 9.22
C ALA A 7 -11.62 9.74 7.91
N LEU A 8 -11.16 8.50 7.75
CA LEU A 8 -11.37 7.73 6.53
C LEU A 8 -12.84 7.31 6.38
N PRO A 9 -13.31 7.09 5.13
CA PRO A 9 -14.58 6.44 4.89
C PRO A 9 -14.67 5.10 5.64
N GLN A 10 -15.86 4.77 6.11
CA GLN A 10 -16.10 3.56 6.88
C GLN A 10 -16.94 2.56 6.08
N ASP A 11 -16.65 1.28 6.27
CA ASP A 11 -17.53 0.18 5.85
C ASP A 11 -17.81 -0.69 7.07
N ARG A 12 -19.09 -0.91 7.37
CA ARG A 12 -19.58 -1.63 8.56
C ARG A 12 -18.99 -1.13 9.89
N GLY A 13 -18.77 0.19 10.00
CA GLY A 13 -18.27 0.83 11.21
C GLY A 13 -16.75 0.75 11.41
N PHE A 14 -16.00 0.27 10.41
CA PHE A 14 -14.54 0.24 10.45
C PHE A 14 -13.96 1.19 9.40
N PRO A 15 -12.89 1.94 9.71
CA PRO A 15 -12.19 2.76 8.73
C PRO A 15 -11.61 1.87 7.62
N VAL A 16 -11.79 2.29 6.38
CA VAL A 16 -11.29 1.59 5.20
C VAL A 16 -9.96 2.21 4.80
N PRO A 17 -8.88 1.41 4.63
CA PRO A 17 -7.59 1.92 4.17
C PRO A 17 -7.74 2.73 2.88
N TRP A 18 -7.02 3.84 2.79
CA TRP A 18 -7.05 4.74 1.65
C TRP A 18 -6.69 4.03 0.34
N VAL A 19 -5.84 3.00 0.34
CA VAL A 19 -5.51 2.26 -0.90
C VAL A 19 -6.60 1.27 -1.34
N ALA A 20 -7.51 0.90 -0.44
CA ALA A 20 -8.44 -0.22 -0.67
C ALA A 20 -9.44 0.09 -1.78
N ASP A 21 -9.73 -0.92 -2.60
CA ASP A 21 -10.70 -0.83 -3.69
C ASP A 21 -12.16 -0.78 -3.18
N TRP A 22 -13.06 -0.24 -4.00
CA TRP A 22 -14.50 -0.10 -3.69
C TRP A 22 -15.35 -0.69 -4.81
N SER A 23 -16.27 -1.59 -4.44
CA SER A 23 -17.11 -2.35 -5.37
C SER A 23 -17.97 -1.47 -6.26
N GLY A 24 -18.34 -2.00 -7.43
CA GLY A 24 -19.15 -1.26 -8.40
C GLY A 24 -18.32 -0.32 -9.28
N ASN A 25 -17.00 -0.41 -9.12
CA ASN A 25 -16.00 0.07 -10.05
C ASN A 25 -15.92 -0.83 -11.29
N THR A 26 -15.42 -0.25 -12.38
CA THR A 26 -15.03 -0.95 -13.59
C THR A 26 -13.55 -0.76 -13.83
N GLU A 27 -12.81 -1.85 -13.85
CA GLU A 27 -11.42 -1.82 -14.30
C GLU A 27 -11.38 -1.78 -15.83
N THR A 28 -10.61 -0.84 -16.37
CA THR A 28 -10.46 -0.63 -17.81
C THR A 28 -9.00 -0.48 -18.18
N ILE A 29 -8.66 -0.74 -19.44
CA ILE A 29 -7.33 -0.43 -19.95
C ILE A 29 -7.36 1.00 -20.49
N ALA A 30 -6.53 1.87 -19.94
CA ALA A 30 -6.35 3.25 -20.38
C ALA A 30 -4.95 3.46 -20.94
N LEU A 31 -4.78 4.52 -21.76
CA LEU A 31 -3.47 4.98 -22.20
C LEU A 31 -3.08 6.20 -21.37
N ASP A 32 -2.00 6.07 -20.60
CA ASP A 32 -1.36 7.14 -19.85
C ASP A 32 -0.11 7.65 -20.59
N PRO A 33 0.11 8.98 -20.68
CA PRO A 33 1.26 9.54 -21.38
C PRO A 33 2.62 9.16 -20.81
N GLN A 34 2.70 8.90 -19.50
CA GLN A 34 3.95 8.56 -18.81
C GLN A 34 4.16 7.05 -18.79
N ASP A 35 3.11 6.28 -18.50
CA ASP A 35 3.19 4.85 -18.20
C ASP A 35 2.82 3.92 -19.36
N GLY A 36 2.29 4.48 -20.45
CA GLY A 36 1.73 3.72 -21.56
C GLY A 36 0.39 3.08 -21.18
N ARG A 37 0.16 1.81 -21.52
CA ARG A 37 -1.10 1.14 -21.17
C ARG A 37 -1.11 0.83 -19.68
N ILE A 38 -2.18 1.22 -18.99
CA ILE A 38 -2.38 1.00 -17.56
C ILE A 38 -3.74 0.37 -17.27
N LEU A 39 -3.85 -0.33 -16.14
CA LEU A 39 -5.13 -0.71 -15.56
C LEU A 39 -5.68 0.50 -14.79
N ALA A 40 -6.72 1.12 -15.32
CA ALA A 40 -7.45 2.20 -14.70
C ALA A 40 -8.63 1.64 -13.90
N CYS A 41 -8.97 2.32 -12.82
CA CYS A 41 -10.09 2.00 -11.95
C CYS A 41 -10.83 3.30 -11.63
N ASP A 42 -12.16 3.29 -11.74
CA ASP A 42 -13.05 4.43 -11.48
C ASP A 42 -13.69 4.40 -10.09
N CYS A 43 -13.17 3.56 -9.19
CA CYS A 43 -13.69 3.44 -7.84
C CYS A 43 -13.66 4.80 -7.11
N VAL A 44 -14.70 5.06 -6.32
CA VAL A 44 -14.80 6.27 -5.48
C VAL A 44 -14.85 5.84 -4.01
N PRO A 45 -13.90 6.31 -3.17
CA PRO A 45 -13.94 6.01 -1.74
C PRO A 45 -15.29 6.37 -1.11
N GLY A 46 -15.85 5.45 -0.33
CA GLY A 46 -17.17 5.61 0.30
C GLY A 46 -18.36 5.21 -0.58
N ARG A 47 -18.16 4.89 -1.87
CA ARG A 47 -19.23 4.46 -2.77
C ARG A 47 -19.18 2.95 -2.97
N GLY A 48 -20.22 2.23 -2.55
CA GLY A 48 -20.28 0.78 -2.62
C GLY A 48 -19.72 0.10 -1.36
N ARG A 49 -19.23 -1.13 -1.48
CA ARG A 49 -18.58 -1.90 -0.40
C ARG A 49 -17.07 -1.87 -0.57
N ALA A 50 -16.35 -1.77 0.53
CA ALA A 50 -14.90 -1.86 0.50
C ALA A 50 -14.46 -3.30 0.22
N MET A 51 -13.49 -3.46 -0.67
CA MET A 51 -12.85 -4.74 -0.95
C MET A 51 -11.54 -4.84 -0.16
N LEU A 52 -11.66 -5.17 1.13
CA LEU A 52 -10.51 -5.26 2.03
C LEU A 52 -9.49 -6.30 1.56
N GLY A 53 -8.22 -5.89 1.52
CA GLY A 53 -7.12 -6.71 0.99
C GLY A 53 -7.02 -6.71 -0.53
N VAL A 54 -7.78 -5.84 -1.21
CA VAL A 54 -7.65 -5.56 -2.64
C VAL A 54 -7.33 -4.08 -2.80
N ASN A 55 -6.28 -3.79 -3.56
CA ASN A 55 -5.84 -2.43 -3.82
C ASN A 55 -6.51 -1.85 -5.06
N CYS A 56 -6.93 -0.59 -4.97
CA CYS A 56 -7.23 0.18 -6.16
C CYS A 56 -5.93 0.44 -6.92
N ALA A 57 -5.82 -0.04 -8.15
CA ALA A 57 -4.63 0.09 -8.99
C ALA A 57 -4.16 1.55 -9.13
N VAL A 58 -5.09 2.50 -9.26
CA VAL A 58 -4.77 3.94 -9.34
C VAL A 58 -4.14 4.45 -8.04
N ARG A 59 -4.79 4.22 -6.89
CA ARG A 59 -4.29 4.70 -5.58
C ARG A 59 -3.03 3.95 -5.13
N GLN A 60 -2.89 2.68 -5.51
CA GLN A 60 -1.67 1.91 -5.25
C GLN A 60 -0.47 2.55 -5.95
N ARG A 61 -0.59 2.81 -7.26
CA ARG A 61 0.50 3.41 -8.04
C ARG A 61 0.81 4.82 -7.54
N GLN A 62 -0.21 5.60 -7.21
CA GLN A 62 -0.04 6.93 -6.62
C GLN A 62 0.71 6.84 -5.28
N GLY A 63 0.27 5.99 -4.36
CA GLY A 63 0.90 5.86 -3.04
C GLY A 63 2.35 5.38 -3.10
N MET A 64 2.66 4.51 -4.07
CA MET A 64 4.03 4.07 -4.35
C MET A 64 4.91 5.21 -4.89
N ARG A 65 4.43 6.02 -5.84
CA ARG A 65 5.23 7.11 -6.44
C ARG A 65 5.43 8.27 -5.49
N GLU A 66 4.36 8.68 -4.83
CA GLU A 66 4.30 9.90 -4.02
C GLU A 66 4.62 9.62 -2.54
N ARG A 67 4.99 8.38 -2.20
CA ARG A 67 5.23 7.92 -0.81
C ARG A 67 4.07 8.26 0.12
N LEU A 68 2.85 8.01 -0.34
CA LEU A 68 1.65 8.15 0.49
C LEU A 68 1.43 6.87 1.30
N CYS A 69 0.96 7.04 2.52
CA CYS A 69 0.61 5.93 3.38
C CYS A 69 -0.57 5.14 2.80
N GLY A 70 -0.38 3.83 2.58
CA GLY A 70 -1.44 2.94 2.09
C GLY A 70 -2.69 2.93 2.98
N THR A 71 -2.55 3.23 4.28
CA THR A 71 -3.68 3.30 5.20
C THR A 71 -4.38 4.65 5.20
N CYS A 72 -3.68 5.77 5.43
CA CYS A 72 -4.33 7.08 5.60
C CYS A 72 -4.26 8.00 4.38
N GLY A 73 -3.49 7.64 3.34
CA GLY A 73 -3.33 8.43 2.12
C GLY A 73 -2.49 9.69 2.27
N THR A 74 -1.93 9.96 3.45
CA THR A 74 -1.10 11.15 3.67
C THR A 74 0.39 10.87 3.39
N PRO A 75 1.19 11.88 2.99
CA PRO A 75 2.62 11.70 2.73
C PRO A 75 3.40 11.16 3.93
N ILE A 76 4.39 10.31 3.66
CA ILE A 76 5.35 9.82 4.66
C ILE A 76 6.64 10.62 4.55
N THR A 77 6.96 11.38 5.59
CA THR A 77 8.17 12.23 5.66
C THR A 77 9.35 11.59 6.40
N GLY A 78 9.12 10.46 7.08
CA GLY A 78 10.13 9.70 7.82
C GLY A 78 10.33 8.28 7.28
N HIS A 79 10.64 7.34 8.17
CA HIS A 79 10.80 5.94 7.80
C HIS A 79 9.52 5.35 7.21
N LEU A 80 9.69 4.58 6.15
CA LEU A 80 8.67 3.79 5.48
C LEU A 80 8.52 2.45 6.19
N THR A 81 7.29 2.08 6.53
CA THR A 81 6.98 0.77 7.12
C THR A 81 6.16 -0.07 6.16
N MET A 82 6.51 -1.35 5.98
CA MET A 82 5.71 -2.30 5.20
C MET A 82 5.39 -3.54 6.05
N ILE A 83 4.22 -4.14 5.81
CA ILE A 83 3.75 -5.35 6.48
C ILE A 83 3.68 -6.48 5.45
N GLY A 84 4.28 -7.62 5.76
CA GLY A 84 4.29 -8.79 4.87
C GLY A 84 4.90 -10.00 5.58
N THR A 85 5.86 -10.68 4.95
CA THR A 85 6.70 -11.69 5.63
C THR A 85 8.01 -11.05 6.10
N PRO A 86 8.68 -11.57 7.15
CA PRO A 86 9.93 -10.99 7.66
C PRO A 86 11.04 -10.89 6.60
N ASP A 87 11.07 -11.84 5.68
CA ASP A 87 12.06 -11.99 4.62
C ASP A 87 11.61 -11.42 3.26
N MET A 88 10.47 -10.71 3.20
CA MET A 88 9.93 -10.25 1.92
C MET A 88 10.96 -9.37 1.15
N PRO A 89 11.30 -9.72 -0.10
CA PRO A 89 12.26 -8.94 -0.89
C PRO A 89 11.62 -7.74 -1.60
N TYR A 90 10.29 -7.75 -1.74
CA TYR A 90 9.52 -6.68 -2.34
C TYR A 90 8.10 -6.61 -1.76
N SER A 91 7.39 -5.53 -2.06
CA SER A 91 5.99 -5.32 -1.69
C SER A 91 5.17 -4.77 -2.87
N LEU A 92 3.93 -5.23 -3.00
CA LEU A 92 2.90 -4.64 -3.87
C LEU A 92 2.02 -3.63 -3.12
N GLU A 93 2.16 -3.54 -1.80
CA GLU A 93 1.43 -2.61 -0.94
C GLU A 93 2.25 -1.33 -0.76
N PRO A 94 1.63 -0.13 -0.84
CA PRO A 94 2.30 1.11 -0.46
C PRO A 94 2.81 1.04 0.98
N ALA A 95 3.89 1.78 1.25
CA ALA A 95 4.40 1.93 2.61
C ALA A 95 3.37 2.60 3.54
N LEU A 96 3.60 2.50 4.85
CA LEU A 96 2.77 3.03 5.91
C LEU A 96 3.62 3.92 6.83
N HIS A 97 2.98 4.88 7.50
CA HIS A 97 3.55 5.44 8.74
C HIS A 97 3.64 4.35 9.81
N ILE A 98 4.57 4.51 10.76
CA ILE A 98 4.71 3.61 11.92
C ILE A 98 3.36 3.45 12.65
N ASP A 99 2.69 4.54 12.99
CA ASP A 99 1.39 4.50 13.69
C ASP A 99 0.29 3.81 12.88
N CYS A 100 0.32 3.96 11.55
CA CYS A 100 -0.63 3.30 10.67
C CYS A 100 -0.34 1.80 10.58
N ALA A 101 0.93 1.39 10.55
CA ALA A 101 1.31 -0.01 10.58
C ALA A 101 0.95 -0.67 11.93
N LEU A 102 1.19 0.02 13.06
CA LEU A 102 0.77 -0.42 14.39
C LEU A 102 -0.74 -0.65 14.44
N PHE A 103 -1.52 0.34 13.99
CA PHE A 103 -2.97 0.20 13.95
C PHE A 103 -3.39 -0.99 13.06
N SER A 104 -2.84 -1.13 11.86
CA SER A 104 -3.16 -2.23 10.94
C SER A 104 -2.88 -3.60 11.57
N LEU A 105 -1.73 -3.77 12.22
CA LEU A 105 -1.35 -5.02 12.90
C LEU A 105 -2.30 -5.37 14.06
N LEU A 106 -2.82 -4.37 14.77
CA LEU A 106 -3.73 -4.56 15.90
C LEU A 106 -5.20 -4.74 15.47
N ALA A 107 -5.62 -4.07 14.40
CA ALA A 107 -7.02 -3.99 13.99
C ALA A 107 -7.41 -5.02 12.92
N CYS A 108 -6.48 -5.45 12.05
CA CYS A 108 -6.80 -6.34 10.93
C CYS A 108 -6.90 -7.81 11.38
N PRO A 109 -8.07 -8.46 11.26
CA PRO A 109 -8.24 -9.86 11.70
C PRO A 109 -7.33 -10.86 10.98
N ARG A 110 -6.92 -10.57 9.73
CA ARG A 110 -5.99 -11.42 8.98
C ARG A 110 -4.57 -11.33 9.54
N LEU A 111 -4.13 -10.13 9.90
CA LEU A 111 -2.79 -9.92 10.45
C LEU A 111 -2.69 -10.43 11.88
N THR A 112 -3.72 -10.19 12.71
CA THR A 112 -3.73 -10.65 14.11
C THR A 112 -3.72 -12.18 14.23
N ARG A 113 -4.49 -12.89 13.40
CA ARG A 113 -4.52 -14.36 13.41
C ARG A 113 -3.24 -15.00 12.85
N GLY A 114 -2.46 -14.25 12.08
CA GLY A 114 -1.25 -14.73 11.40
C GLY A 114 0.05 -14.20 11.99
N SER A 115 0.02 -13.59 13.18
CA SER A 115 1.11 -12.74 13.70
C SER A 115 2.49 -13.40 13.71
N GLU A 116 2.59 -14.72 13.87
CA GLU A 116 3.86 -15.47 13.84
C GLU A 116 4.55 -15.44 12.45
N ARG A 117 3.76 -15.30 11.37
CA ARG A 117 4.24 -15.28 9.99
C ARG A 117 4.32 -13.86 9.41
N VAL A 118 3.78 -12.89 10.14
CA VAL A 118 3.77 -11.50 9.73
C VAL A 118 5.10 -10.86 10.15
N GLY A 119 5.73 -10.20 9.19
CA GLY A 119 6.91 -9.39 9.40
C GLY A 119 6.61 -7.90 9.17
N VAL A 120 7.45 -7.08 9.78
CA VAL A 120 7.49 -5.64 9.58
C VAL A 120 8.86 -5.26 9.03
N VAL A 121 8.86 -4.47 7.97
CA VAL A 121 10.07 -3.95 7.34
C VAL A 121 10.08 -2.44 7.46
N VAL A 122 11.17 -1.89 7.98
CA VAL A 122 11.39 -0.45 8.15
C VAL A 122 12.59 -0.01 7.31
N MET A 123 12.43 1.06 6.53
CA MET A 123 13.44 1.55 5.59
C MET A 123 13.28 3.05 5.28
N ASP A 124 14.28 3.66 4.66
CA ASP A 124 14.26 5.08 4.26
C ASP A 124 13.75 5.30 2.82
N GLY A 125 13.71 4.24 2.02
CA GLY A 125 13.35 4.29 0.61
C GLY A 125 13.32 2.90 -0.01
N TYR A 126 12.75 2.82 -1.21
CA TYR A 126 12.73 1.65 -2.06
C TYR A 126 12.95 2.05 -3.52
N THR A 127 13.29 1.08 -4.35
CA THR A 127 13.27 1.21 -5.81
C THR A 127 11.95 0.69 -6.33
N LEU A 128 11.34 1.38 -7.29
CA LEU A 128 10.11 0.91 -7.93
C LEU A 128 10.40 0.13 -9.20
N LEU A 129 9.72 -1.00 -9.35
CA LEU A 129 9.55 -1.77 -10.57
C LEU A 129 8.06 -1.76 -10.98
N GLU A 130 7.78 -2.23 -12.18
CA GLU A 130 6.44 -2.30 -12.76
C GLU A 130 5.97 -3.75 -12.85
N ASP A 131 4.80 -4.06 -12.29
CA ASP A 131 4.12 -5.32 -12.54
C ASP A 131 3.18 -5.17 -13.74
N ARG A 132 3.57 -5.77 -14.88
CA ARG A 132 2.85 -5.65 -16.15
C ARG A 132 2.18 -6.94 -16.56
N ILE A 133 0.94 -6.81 -17.01
CA ILE A 133 0.17 -7.88 -17.67
C ILE A 133 0.52 -7.89 -19.15
N LEU A 134 1.19 -8.93 -19.60
CA LEU A 134 1.65 -9.09 -20.99
C LEU A 134 0.63 -9.82 -21.88
N GLY A 135 -0.29 -10.56 -21.27
CA GLY A 135 -1.28 -11.35 -21.99
C GLY A 135 -2.11 -12.23 -21.08
N VAL A 136 -2.79 -13.18 -21.68
CA VAL A 136 -3.67 -14.14 -21.01
C VAL A 136 -3.31 -15.54 -21.50
N ASN A 137 -3.10 -16.47 -20.58
CA ASN A 137 -2.88 -17.88 -20.87
C ASN A 137 -4.18 -18.56 -21.35
N HIS A 138 -4.07 -19.79 -21.88
CA HIS A 138 -5.23 -20.57 -22.33
C HIS A 138 -6.26 -20.86 -21.22
N ASP A 139 -5.82 -20.95 -19.97
CA ASP A 139 -6.69 -21.15 -18.79
C ASP A 139 -7.32 -19.85 -18.26
N ARG A 140 -7.14 -18.74 -18.99
CA ARG A 140 -7.57 -17.38 -18.61
C ARG A 140 -6.79 -16.76 -17.44
N SER A 141 -5.69 -17.36 -17.01
CA SER A 141 -4.78 -16.69 -16.07
C SER A 141 -4.00 -15.56 -16.76
N LEU A 142 -3.66 -14.52 -16.02
CA LEU A 142 -2.90 -13.38 -16.54
C LEU A 142 -1.40 -13.72 -16.59
N ILE A 143 -0.76 -13.43 -17.71
CA ILE A 143 0.70 -13.52 -17.84
C ILE A 143 1.28 -12.20 -17.32
N ARG A 144 2.01 -12.27 -16.20
CA ARG A 144 2.62 -11.10 -15.56
C ARG A 144 4.13 -11.11 -15.64
N THR A 145 4.74 -9.93 -15.64
CA THR A 145 6.19 -9.78 -15.55
C THR A 145 6.53 -8.50 -14.80
N ILE A 146 7.49 -8.62 -13.88
CA ILE A 146 8.07 -7.48 -13.18
C ILE A 146 9.21 -6.92 -14.05
N LEU A 147 9.09 -5.65 -14.44
CA LEU A 147 10.03 -4.96 -15.32
C LEU A 147 10.61 -3.72 -14.60
N PRO A 148 11.84 -3.30 -14.93
CA PRO A 148 12.30 -1.96 -14.60
C PRO A 148 11.29 -0.90 -15.08
N PRO A 149 11.15 0.23 -14.37
CA PRO A 149 10.24 1.29 -14.78
C PRO A 149 10.65 1.77 -16.16
N ALA A 150 9.73 1.72 -17.11
CA ALA A 150 10.00 2.17 -18.46
C ALA A 150 9.98 3.70 -18.47
N LEU A 151 11.14 4.32 -18.63
CA LEU A 151 11.24 5.75 -18.92
C LEU A 151 10.72 6.00 -20.35
N GLY A 152 9.40 6.07 -20.50
CA GLY A 152 8.72 6.41 -21.75
C GLY A 152 8.43 5.24 -22.69
N PHE A 153 7.32 5.42 -23.42
CA PHE A 153 6.75 4.65 -24.53
C PHE A 153 7.24 3.20 -24.73
N VAL A 154 6.41 2.30 -24.17
CA VAL A 154 6.23 0.89 -24.55
C VAL A 154 7.22 -0.10 -23.93
N SER A 155 7.22 -0.20 -22.61
CA SER A 155 7.21 -1.55 -22.03
C SER A 155 5.94 -2.25 -22.48
N GLY A 156 6.08 -3.42 -23.11
CA GLY A 156 4.93 -4.23 -23.51
C GLY A 156 3.97 -4.48 -22.34
N GLY A 157 2.68 -4.63 -22.65
CA GLY A 157 1.65 -4.97 -21.67
C GLY A 157 0.96 -3.80 -20.98
N VAL A 158 0.06 -4.13 -20.05
CA VAL A 158 -0.75 -3.22 -19.24
C VAL A 158 -0.13 -3.15 -17.85
N LEU A 159 0.28 -1.96 -17.41
CA LEU A 159 0.75 -1.74 -16.04
C LEU A 159 -0.41 -1.89 -15.06
N ASP A 160 -0.30 -2.85 -14.16
CA ASP A 160 -1.27 -3.05 -13.10
C ASP A 160 -0.83 -2.34 -11.83
N PHE A 161 0.25 -2.81 -11.20
CA PHE A 161 0.78 -2.25 -9.96
C PHE A 161 2.24 -1.84 -10.10
N LEU A 162 2.70 -1.02 -9.15
CA LEU A 162 4.12 -0.84 -8.91
C LEU A 162 4.60 -1.81 -7.82
N VAL A 163 5.84 -2.24 -7.93
CA VAL A 163 6.50 -3.15 -6.98
C VAL A 163 7.62 -2.38 -6.28
N ALA A 164 7.54 -2.25 -4.97
CA ALA A 164 8.62 -1.69 -4.16
C ALA A 164 9.65 -2.76 -3.83
N VAL A 165 10.86 -2.62 -4.36
CA VAL A 165 12.02 -3.47 -4.04
C VAL A 165 12.64 -2.98 -2.74
N ILE A 166 12.70 -3.87 -1.75
CA ILE A 166 13.17 -3.55 -0.40
C ILE A 166 14.70 -3.64 -0.39
N PRO A 167 15.41 -2.58 0.04
CA PRO A 167 16.87 -2.60 0.07
C PRO A 167 17.40 -3.60 1.10
N GLY A 168 18.60 -4.13 0.86
CA GLY A 168 19.27 -5.03 1.80
C GLY A 168 19.60 -4.37 3.16
N THR A 169 19.60 -3.05 3.22
CA THR A 169 19.80 -2.25 4.44
C THR A 169 18.53 -2.07 5.28
N ALA A 170 17.37 -2.55 4.80
CA ALA A 170 16.12 -2.44 5.55
C ALA A 170 16.17 -3.24 6.85
N GLN A 171 15.59 -2.69 7.91
CA GLN A 171 15.42 -3.39 9.18
C GLN A 171 14.20 -4.29 9.11
N ARG A 172 14.31 -5.51 9.62
CA ARG A 172 13.30 -6.57 9.50
C ARG A 172 12.99 -7.12 10.88
N PHE A 173 11.70 -7.24 11.18
CA PHE A 173 11.20 -7.67 12.48
C PHE A 173 10.08 -8.69 12.30
N HIS A 174 9.94 -9.61 13.25
CA HIS A 174 8.65 -10.28 13.44
C HIS A 174 7.63 -9.27 13.99
N ALA A 175 6.36 -9.41 13.59
CA ALA A 175 5.32 -8.46 13.99
C ALA A 175 5.13 -8.36 15.51
N THR A 176 5.26 -9.48 16.23
CA THR A 176 5.13 -9.52 17.69
C THR A 176 6.24 -8.71 18.38
N GLU A 177 7.49 -8.94 18.00
CA GLU A 177 8.64 -8.18 18.53
C GLU A 177 8.52 -6.69 18.23
N TRP A 178 8.10 -6.36 17.00
CA TRP A 178 7.95 -4.96 16.60
C TRP A 178 6.82 -4.26 17.36
N LEU A 179 5.68 -4.93 17.57
CA LEU A 179 4.59 -4.41 18.38
C LEU A 179 5.01 -4.17 19.83
N ASP A 180 5.77 -5.09 20.41
CA ASP A 180 6.27 -4.96 21.79
C ASP A 180 7.23 -3.78 21.93
N ALA A 181 8.16 -3.61 20.98
CA ALA A 181 9.11 -2.50 20.96
C ALA A 181 8.43 -1.13 20.79
N ASN A 182 7.30 -1.07 20.09
CA ASN A 182 6.59 0.17 19.77
C ASN A 182 5.34 0.41 20.64
N ARG A 183 5.11 -0.43 21.65
CA ARG A 183 3.91 -0.36 22.51
C ARG A 183 3.77 0.99 23.22
N HIS A 184 4.88 1.65 23.56
CA HIS A 184 4.90 2.97 24.19
C HIS A 184 4.51 4.13 23.25
N ALA A 185 4.75 3.97 21.94
CA ALA A 185 4.33 4.96 20.94
C ALA A 185 2.81 5.00 20.80
N ALA A 186 2.14 3.83 20.91
CA ALA A 186 0.68 3.73 20.82
C ALA A 186 -0.07 4.43 21.97
N THR A 187 0.58 4.70 23.10
CA THR A 187 -0.02 5.33 24.29
C THR A 187 0.23 6.84 24.40
N THR A 188 1.12 7.39 23.58
CA THR A 188 1.45 8.82 23.64
C THR A 188 0.66 9.56 22.57
N PRO A 189 -0.26 10.48 22.91
CA PRO A 189 -0.97 11.26 21.90
C PRO A 189 0.05 12.06 21.08
N SER A 190 0.00 11.89 19.76
CA SER A 190 0.88 12.59 18.82
C SER A 190 0.74 14.10 19.06
N PRO A 191 1.85 14.86 19.23
CA PRO A 191 1.77 16.29 19.42
C PRO A 191 1.11 16.90 18.18
N ALA A 192 0.02 17.64 18.39
CA ALA A 192 -0.71 18.29 17.32
C ALA A 192 0.27 19.06 16.43
N SER A 193 0.33 18.71 15.15
CA SER A 193 1.09 19.43 14.14
C SER A 193 0.63 20.88 14.18
N THR A 194 1.49 21.77 14.69
CA THR A 194 1.26 23.20 14.68
C THR A 194 1.32 23.63 13.23
N GLU A 195 0.15 23.82 12.62
CA GLU A 195 0.02 24.42 11.30
C GLU A 195 0.61 25.83 11.35
N GLY A 196 1.81 25.99 10.80
CA GLY A 196 2.38 27.28 10.47
C GLY A 196 1.63 27.82 9.26
N HIS A 197 0.61 28.66 9.48
CA HIS A 197 0.14 29.60 8.48
C HIS A 197 1.10 30.79 8.44
N ALA A 198 1.76 30.97 7.30
CA ALA A 198 2.36 32.22 6.86
C ALA A 198 1.96 32.46 5.41
#